data_AF-A0A068MZK0-F1
#
_entry.id   AF-A0A068MZK0-F1
#
_cell.length_a   1.000
_cell.length_b   1.000
_cell.length_c   1.000
_cell.angle_alpha   90.00
_cell.angle_beta   90.00
_cell.angle_gamma   90.00
#
_symmetry.space_group_name_H-M   'P 1'
#
loop_
_entity.id
_entity.type
_entity.pdbx_description
1 polymer ?
#
loop_
_entity_poly.entity_id
_entity_poly.type
_entity_poly.pdbx_seq_one_letter_code
_entity_poly.pdbx_strand_id
1 'polypeptide(L)' 'MSATPATLQNFVQYCQDYIKGDEKSESQTFLTKLFQAFGHGGIEEVGAEFEQGMKYPPD' A
#
# COMPACT_ATOMS: atom_id res chain seq x y z
N MET A 1 -4.94 6.12 14.92
CA MET A 1 -5.17 5.01 15.88
C MET A 1 -3.89 4.20 15.97
N SER A 2 -3.59 3.50 17.07
CA SER A 2 -2.37 2.67 17.14
C SER A 2 -2.62 1.27 16.54
N ALA A 3 -1.57 0.63 16.03
CA ALA A 3 -1.64 -0.73 15.52
C ALA A 3 -2.19 -1.70 16.58
N THR A 4 -3.03 -2.65 16.15
CA THR A 4 -3.54 -3.74 16.99
C THR A 4 -3.23 -5.08 16.35
N PRO A 5 -3.23 -6.19 17.11
CA PRO A 5 -3.06 -7.52 16.53
C PRO A 5 -4.07 -7.82 15.42
N ALA A 6 -5.32 -7.36 15.56
CA ALA A 6 -6.36 -7.55 14.56
C ALA A 6 -6.08 -6.76 13.25
N THR A 7 -5.61 -5.52 13.34
CA THR A 7 -5.30 -4.72 12.14
C THR A 7 -4.10 -5.29 11.38
N LEU A 8 -3.09 -5.79 12.11
CA LEU A 8 -1.95 -6.48 11.51
C LEU A 8 -2.34 -7.83 10.90
N GLN A 9 -3.23 -8.59 11.54
CA GLN A 9 -3.73 -9.86 11.00
C GLN A 9 -4.49 -9.65 9.69
N ASN A 10 -5.33 -8.60 9.63
CA ASN A 10 -6.05 -8.23 8.40
C ASN A 10 -5.09 -7.82 7.28
N PHE A 11 -4.00 -7.14 7.59
CA PHE A 11 -2.96 -6.81 6.62
C PHE A 11 -2.28 -8.07 6.07
N VAL A 12 -1.87 -9.00 6.94
CA VAL A 12 -1.26 -10.26 6.50
C VAL A 12 -2.20 -11.05 5.59
N GLN A 13 -3.49 -11.15 5.96
CA GLN A 13 -4.49 -11.83 5.13
C GLN A 13 -4.63 -11.15 3.77
N TYR A 14 -4.70 -9.82 3.74
CA TYR A 14 -4.78 -9.07 2.49
C TYR A 14 -3.56 -9.34 1.59
N CYS A 15 -2.36 -9.38 2.15
CA CYS A 15 -1.16 -9.72 1.38
C CYS A 15 -1.23 -11.12 0.76
N GLN A 16 -1.70 -12.11 1.52
CA GLN A 16 -1.82 -13.48 1.02
C GLN A 16 -2.86 -13.61 -0.10
N ASP A 17 -3.96 -12.87 0.00
CA ASP A 17 -5.07 -12.98 -0.94
C ASP A 17 -4.81 -12.17 -2.24
N TYR A 18 -4.13 -11.02 -2.14
CA TYR A 18 -4.09 -10.00 -3.20
C TYR A 18 -2.71 -9.56 -3.67
N ILE A 19 -1.62 -9.89 -2.97
CA ILE A 19 -0.27 -9.46 -3.36
C ILE A 19 0.52 -10.66 -3.85
N LYS A 20 0.71 -10.76 -5.17
CA LYS A 20 1.38 -11.91 -5.82
C LYS A 20 2.83 -11.62 -6.19
N GLY A 21 3.20 -10.35 -6.29
CA GLY A 21 4.52 -9.88 -6.68
C GLY A 21 4.69 -9.72 -8.20
N ASP A 22 3.60 -9.70 -8.96
CA ASP A 22 3.60 -9.70 -10.42
C ASP A 22 3.62 -8.28 -11.01
N GLU A 23 3.13 -7.27 -10.28
CA GLU A 23 3.00 -5.90 -10.78
C GLU A 23 3.62 -4.83 -9.86
N LYS A 24 4.22 -3.79 -10.46
CA LYS A 24 4.75 -2.63 -9.72
C LYS A 24 3.64 -1.92 -8.91
N SER A 25 2.40 -1.94 -9.38
CA SER A 25 1.21 -1.43 -8.68
C SER A 25 0.90 -2.17 -7.37
N GLU A 26 1.32 -3.43 -7.23
CA GLU A 26 1.12 -4.18 -5.97
C GLU A 26 2.02 -3.65 -4.85
N SER A 27 3.24 -3.20 -5.17
CA SER A 27 4.12 -2.58 -4.16
C SER A 27 3.50 -1.32 -3.56
N GLN A 28 2.77 -0.56 -4.38
CA GLN A 28 2.04 0.63 -3.97
C GLN A 28 0.87 0.28 -3.05
N THR A 29 0.13 -0.76 -3.41
CA THR A 29 -1.00 -1.27 -2.63
C THR A 29 -0.54 -1.84 -1.29
N PHE A 30 0.57 -2.59 -1.29
CA PHE A 30 1.19 -3.14 -0.09
C PHE A 30 1.54 -2.04 0.92
N LEU A 31 2.24 -1.00 0.48
CA LEU A 31 2.62 0.12 1.36
C LEU A 31 1.39 0.84 1.91
N THR A 32 0.34 1.01 1.11
CA THR A 32 -0.92 1.62 1.56
C THR A 32 -1.52 0.81 2.69
N LYS A 33 -1.64 -0.51 2.49
CA LYS A 33 -2.25 -1.41 3.46
C LYS A 33 -1.40 -1.54 4.73
N LEU A 34 -0.09 -1.47 4.60
CA LEU A 34 0.84 -1.45 5.73
C LEU A 34 0.57 -0.21 6.60
N PHE A 35 0.60 1.00 6.03
CA PHE A 35 0.35 2.23 6.79
C PHE A 35 -1.04 2.25 7.43
N GLN A 36 -2.06 1.75 6.72
CA GLN A 36 -3.40 1.56 7.27
C GLN A 36 -3.43 0.62 8.48
N ALA A 37 -2.69 -0.49 8.45
CA ALA A 37 -2.61 -1.43 9.56
C ALA A 37 -1.96 -0.82 10.82
N PHE A 38 -1.04 0.13 10.62
CA PHE A 38 -0.42 0.93 11.68
C PHE A 38 -1.27 2.13 12.12
N GLY A 39 -2.41 2.37 11.47
CA GLY A 39 -3.42 3.35 11.86
C GLY A 39 -3.21 4.76 11.31
N HIS A 40 -2.49 4.85 10.19
CA HIS A 40 -2.46 6.00 9.28
C HIS A 40 -3.55 5.82 8.19
N GLY A 41 -4.16 6.88 7.66
CA GLY A 41 -5.25 6.77 6.68
C GLY A 41 -4.81 6.23 5.30
N GLY A 42 -3.52 6.33 4.98
CA GLY A 42 -2.94 5.85 3.72
C GLY A 42 -1.60 6.51 3.42
N ILE A 43 -1.14 6.39 2.17
CA ILE A 43 0.18 6.88 1.69
C ILE A 43 0.25 8.42 1.67
N GLU A 44 -0.86 9.08 1.32
CA GLU A 44 -0.97 10.54 1.31
C GLU A 44 -0.83 11.14 2.73
N GLU A 45 -1.30 10.44 3.77
CA GLU A 45 -1.21 10.92 5.14
C GLU A 45 0.17 10.72 5.79
N VAL A 46 1.03 9.89 5.20
CA VAL A 46 2.41 9.68 5.68
C VAL A 46 3.45 10.39 4.80
N GLY A 47 3.00 11.24 3.86
CA GLY A 47 3.87 12.00 2.97
C GLY A 47 4.64 11.13 1.97
N ALA A 48 4.14 9.94 1.66
CA ALA A 48 4.73 9.09 0.65
C ALA A 48 4.19 9.49 -0.74
N GLU A 49 5.08 9.66 -1.71
CA GLU A 49 4.73 9.91 -3.10
C GLU A 49 5.01 8.64 -3.91
N PHE A 50 4.06 8.24 -4.74
CA PHE A 50 4.30 7.19 -5.71
C PHE A 50 5.19 7.68 -6.84
N GLU A 51 6.11 6.83 -7.30
CA GLU A 51 6.83 7.09 -8.55
C GLU A 51 5.79 7.30 -9.66
N GLN A 52 5.80 8.51 -10.24
CA GLN A 52 4.95 8.88 -11.36
C GLN A 52 5.14 7.83 -12.46
N GLY A 53 4.06 7.16 -12.86
CA GLY A 53 4.08 6.32 -14.05
C GLY A 53 4.65 7.13 -15.22
N MET A 54 5.49 6.50 -16.03
CA MET A 54 6.10 7.12 -17.22
C MET A 54 4.99 7.79 -18.03
N LYS A 55 4.95 9.13 -18.02
CA LYS A 55 4.08 9.87 -18.93
C LYS A 55 4.65 9.65 -20.32
N TYR A 56 3.93 8.91 -21.16
CA TYR A 56 4.24 8.93 -22.58
C TYR A 56 4.16 10.38 -23.06
N PRO A 57 5.21 10.89 -23.74
CA PRO A 57 5.11 12.20 -24.36
C PRO A 57 3.96 12.18 -25.38
N PRO A 58 3.14 13.23 -25.48
CA PRO A 58 2.26 13.39 -26.64
C PRO A 58 3.13 13.47 -27.91
N ASP A 59 2.63 12.87 -28.99
CA ASP A 59 3.29 12.60 -30.28
C ASP A 59 4.29 13.67 -30.78
#